data_AF-A0A336NAP6-F1
#
_entry.id   AF-A0A336NAP6-F1
#
_cell.length_a   1.000
_cell.length_b   1.000
_cell.length_c   1.000
_cell.angle_alpha   90.00
_cell.angle_beta   90.00
_cell.angle_gamma   90.00
#
_symmetry.space_group_name_H-M   'P 1'
#
loop_
_entity.id
_entity.type
_entity.pdbx_description
1 polymer ?
#
loop_
_entity_poly.entity_id
_entity_poly.type
_entity_poly.pdbx_seq_one_letter_code
_entity_poly.pdbx_strand_id
1 'polypeptide(L)' 'MDQLEMKKIAAQAALQFVKPEMIVGVGSGSTVNCFIEALGSMKDEIKGAVAASKNSEELLKNMVLKYLAQMM' A
#
# COMPACT_ATOMS: atom_id res chain seq x y z
N MET A 1 7.65 12.37 -18.95
CA MET A 1 7.35 11.57 -17.74
C MET A 1 8.32 10.42 -17.70
N ASP A 2 9.03 10.25 -16.60
CA ASP A 2 9.86 9.06 -16.40
C ASP A 2 9.03 7.89 -15.84
N GLN A 3 9.62 6.69 -15.79
CA GLN A 3 8.91 5.49 -15.34
C GLN A 3 8.48 5.59 -13.87
N LEU A 4 9.27 6.26 -13.02
CA LEU A 4 8.95 6.40 -11.60
C LEU A 4 7.76 7.35 -11.41
N GLU A 5 7.70 8.45 -12.16
CA GLU A 5 6.55 9.36 -12.19
C GLU A 5 5.27 8.63 -12.60
N MET A 6 5.33 7.80 -13.66
CA MET A 6 4.18 6.99 -14.09
C MET A 6 3.70 6.04 -13.00
N LYS A 7 4.62 5.39 -12.27
CA LYS A 7 4.28 4.51 -11.15
C LYS A 7 3.62 5.26 -10.01
N LYS A 8 4.13 6.45 -9.67
CA LYS A 8 3.54 7.32 -8.63
C LYS A 8 2.14 7.78 -9.02
N ILE A 9 1.90 8.14 -10.28
CA ILE A 9 0.56 8.52 -10.77
C ILE A 9 -0.42 7.35 -10.63
N ALA A 10 -0.02 6.15 -11.07
CA ALA A 10 -0.85 4.96 -10.94
C ALA A 10 -1.15 4.63 -9.47
N ALA A 11 -0.15 4.73 -8.60
CA ALA A 11 -0.29 4.55 -7.15
C ALA A 11 -1.28 5.53 -6.53
N GLN A 12 -1.17 6.83 -6.85
CA GLN A 12 -2.09 7.86 -6.36
C GLN A 12 -3.51 7.63 -6.86
N ALA A 13 -3.66 7.29 -8.15
CA ALA A 13 -4.97 6.96 -8.71
C ALA A 13 -5.61 5.74 -8.04
N ALA A 14 -4.83 4.78 -7.55
CA ALA A 14 -5.37 3.61 -6.85
C ALA A 14 -5.98 3.96 -5.47
N LEU A 15 -5.56 5.05 -4.83
CA LEU A 15 -6.11 5.46 -3.52
C LEU A 15 -7.61 5.76 -3.57
N GLN A 16 -8.13 6.20 -4.71
CA GLN A 16 -9.58 6.49 -4.86
C GLN A 16 -10.48 5.27 -4.63
N PHE A 17 -9.91 4.06 -4.71
CA PHE A 17 -10.64 2.81 -4.49
C PHE A 17 -10.53 2.30 -3.04
N VAL A 18 -9.65 2.89 -2.24
CA VAL A 18 -9.47 2.54 -0.83
C VAL A 18 -10.57 3.24 -0.03
N LYS A 19 -11.33 2.47 0.72
CA LYS A 19 -12.43 2.98 1.56
C LYS A 19 -12.02 2.97 3.04
N PRO A 20 -12.62 3.84 3.87
CA PRO A 20 -12.42 3.78 5.31
C PRO A 20 -12.74 2.39 5.89
N GLU A 21 -12.02 2.00 6.93
CA GLU A 21 -12.12 0.70 7.62
C GLU A 21 -11.83 -0.54 6.74
N MET A 22 -11.33 -0.35 5.53
CA MET A 22 -10.97 -1.45 4.62
C MET A 22 -9.69 -2.15 5.06
N ILE A 23 -9.62 -3.47 4.83
CA ILE A 23 -8.36 -4.21 4.82
C ILE A 23 -7.87 -4.28 3.36
N VAL A 24 -6.71 -3.71 3.09
CA VAL A 24 -6.18 -3.56 1.72
C VAL A 24 -5.24 -4.71 1.39
N GLY A 25 -5.52 -5.45 0.32
CA GLY A 25 -4.56 -6.40 -0.24
C GLY A 25 -3.46 -5.65 -0.99
N VAL A 26 -2.20 -5.91 -0.64
CA VAL A 26 -1.03 -5.22 -1.19
C VAL A 26 -0.16 -6.22 -1.94
N GLY A 27 0.02 -5.97 -3.24
CA GLY A 27 0.83 -6.79 -4.14
C GLY A 27 2.35 -6.66 -3.89
N SER A 28 3.15 -6.88 -4.92
CA SER A 28 4.62 -6.72 -4.86
C SER A 28 5.18 -6.02 -6.10
N GLY A 29 6.35 -5.39 -5.93
CA GLY A 29 7.09 -4.73 -7.02
C GLY A 29 7.14 -3.20 -6.89
N SER A 30 7.97 -2.57 -7.72
CA SER A 30 8.28 -1.13 -7.58
C SER A 30 7.08 -0.19 -7.71
N THR A 31 6.06 -0.52 -8.52
CA THR A 31 4.81 0.25 -8.56
C THR A 31 4.03 0.13 -7.26
N VAL A 32 4.04 -1.06 -6.64
CA VAL A 32 3.39 -1.29 -5.35
C VAL A 32 4.12 -0.57 -4.23
N ASN A 33 5.45 -0.45 -4.28
CA ASN A 33 6.18 0.37 -3.31
C ASN A 33 5.68 1.83 -3.34
N CYS A 34 5.47 2.39 -4.54
CA CYS A 34 4.86 3.72 -4.68
C CYS A 34 3.42 3.77 -4.14
N PHE A 35 2.64 2.69 -4.31
CA PHE A 35 1.30 2.58 -3.72
C PHE A 35 1.34 2.52 -2.19
N ILE A 36 2.27 1.76 -1.61
CA ILE A 36 2.46 1.71 -0.16
C ILE A 36 2.80 3.10 0.34
N GLU A 37 3.79 3.79 -0.25
CA GLU A 37 4.11 5.18 0.10
C GLU A 37 2.88 6.11 0.06
N ALA A 38 2.07 6.01 -1.00
CA ALA A 38 0.85 6.80 -1.16
C ALA A 38 -0.21 6.45 -0.10
N LEU A 39 -0.39 5.17 0.20
CA LEU A 39 -1.34 4.65 1.19
C LEU A 39 -1.04 5.19 2.60
N GLY A 40 0.22 5.52 2.87
CA GLY A 40 0.66 6.17 4.11
C GLY A 40 -0.06 7.47 4.41
N SER A 41 -0.53 8.20 3.39
CA SER A 41 -1.27 9.46 3.57
C SER A 41 -2.65 9.27 4.20
N MET A 42 -3.22 8.06 4.12
CA MET A 42 -4.54 7.72 4.68
C MET A 42 -4.48 6.49 5.60
N LYS A 43 -3.29 6.17 6.15
CA LYS A 43 -3.05 4.98 6.97
C LYS A 43 -3.99 4.87 8.18
N ASP A 44 -4.43 6.01 8.72
CA ASP A 44 -5.29 6.08 9.90
C ASP A 44 -6.78 5.87 9.54
N GLU A 45 -7.13 5.88 8.25
CA GLU A 45 -8.48 5.61 7.74
C GLU A 45 -8.70 4.13 7.40
N ILE A 46 -7.62 3.37 7.15
CA ILE A 46 -7.72 1.95 6.83
C ILE A 46 -7.61 1.09 8.09
N LYS A 47 -8.28 -0.05 8.07
CA LYS A 47 -8.21 -1.00 9.17
C LYS A 47 -6.90 -1.79 9.15
N GLY A 48 -6.33 -2.02 7.99
CA GLY A 48 -5.08 -2.77 7.87
C GLY A 48 -4.71 -3.15 6.45
N ALA A 49 -3.67 -3.97 6.32
CA ALA A 49 -3.20 -4.47 5.04
C ALA A 49 -2.80 -5.96 5.08
N VAL A 50 -2.87 -6.62 3.93
CA VAL A 50 -2.39 -7.99 3.73
C VAL A 50 -1.35 -7.98 2.61
N ALA A 51 -0.10 -8.32 2.93
CA ALA A 51 1.02 -8.28 2.00
C ALA A 51 1.19 -9.59 1.23
N ALA A 52 1.47 -9.50 -0.07
CA ALA A 52 1.77 -10.64 -0.94
C ALA A 52 3.26 -11.03 -0.96
N SER A 53 4.15 -10.29 -0.30
CA SER A 53 5.57 -10.63 -0.14
C SER A 53 6.16 -10.06 1.15
N LYS A 54 7.30 -10.61 1.56
CA LYS A 54 8.09 -10.11 2.70
C LYS A 54 8.51 -8.65 2.52
N ASN A 55 8.93 -8.25 1.31
CA ASN A 55 9.30 -6.87 1.04
C ASN A 55 8.13 -5.91 1.24
N SER A 56 6.95 -6.24 0.71
CA SER A 56 5.76 -5.41 0.90
C SER A 56 5.33 -5.37 2.38
N GLU A 57 5.45 -6.49 3.09
CA GLU A 57 5.18 -6.56 4.53
C GLU A 57 6.12 -5.65 5.33
N GLU A 58 7.43 -5.67 5.05
CA GLU A 58 8.41 -4.80 5.70
C GLU A 58 8.12 -3.32 5.48
N LEU A 59 7.74 -2.93 4.26
CA LEU A 59 7.34 -1.56 3.97
C LEU A 59 6.06 -1.16 4.73
N LEU A 60 5.08 -2.07 4.82
CA LEU A 60 3.84 -1.84 5.54
C LEU A 60 4.01 -1.84 7.07
N LYS A 61 4.99 -2.56 7.63
CA LYS A 61 5.32 -2.50 9.08
C LYS A 61 5.73 -1.11 9.54
N ASN A 62 6.33 -0.34 8.64
CA ASN A 62 6.68 1.06 8.91
C ASN A 62 5.44 1.97 8.94
N MET A 63 4.31 1.49 8.42
CA MET A 63 3.01 2.12 8.60
C MET A 63 2.41 1.56 9.88
N VAL A 64 2.16 2.42 10.87
CA VAL A 64 1.50 2.00 12.12
C VAL A 64 0.04 1.65 11.78
N LEU A 65 -0.20 0.40 11.40
CA LEU A 65 -1.50 -0.15 11.02
C LEU A 65 -2.09 -0.97 12.15
N LYS A 66 -3.43 -0.99 12.27
CA LYS A 66 -4.13 -1.78 13.30
C LYS A 66 -4.06 -3.28 13.04
N TYR A 67 -4.08 -3.70 11.77
CA TYR A 67 -3.90 -5.09 11.37
C TYR A 67 -2.93 -5.21 10.20
N LEU A 68 -1.97 -6.12 10.31
CA LEU A 68 -1.04 -6.47 9.23
C LEU A 68 -0.88 -8.00 9.18
N ALA A 69 -0.97 -8.57 7.98
CA ALA A 69 -0.74 -9.99 7.73
C ALA A 69 0.06 -10.19 6.43
N GLN A 70 0.68 -11.35 6.28
CA GLN A 70 1.32 -11.80 5.04
C GLN A 70 0.60 -13.03 4.49
N MET A 71 0.36 -13.09 3.17
CA MET A 71 -0.08 -14.32 2.51
C MET A 71 1.07 -15.35 2.49
N MET A 72 0.75 -16.59 2.89
CA MET A 72 1.67 -17.75 2.88
C MET A 72 1.66 -18.47 1.53
#